data_AF-A0A377KMZ8-F1
#
_entry.id   AF-A0A377KMZ8-F1
#
_cell.length_a   1.000
_cell.length_b   1.000
_cell.length_c   1.000
_cell.angle_alpha   90.00
_cell.angle_beta   90.00
_cell.angle_gamma   90.00
#
_symmetry.space_group_name_H-M   'P 1'
#
loop_
_entity.id
_entity.type
_entity.pdbx_description
1 polymer ?
#
loop_
_entity_poly.entity_id
_entity_poly.type
_entity_poly.pdbx_seq_one_letter_code
_entity_poly.pdbx_strand_id
1 'polypeptide(L)'
;MAETQHKMVLSTTEPNNGINLVRIRQGDVLTQKFVVEVVEHGKLKTFEGLVPFFINTTKFGENQPVEQKVQEYSPAQARLVYTLSEPDWQWGGENTAHFSFRSLNGDGTWSEQFSTQDFTYRVISGISRSQLRDSGYVWTFEDLLRKFKDYMDQGKNDWEQWLEDNREILENIDPGGTILNILNEAKGDYESLADRLNQKYQVPVGSSQIRETTRFFDYDTMKYVDLVPRNLNTVVNSVNNSKFNFSFITDIHVDNHNLRIDGVGYKDASYLRHWRAIPQFQKLGNKTDVMIYGGDNIDGGLGSLGSDIGIIDEWSARHSMLGTLKRFTNAAVAGQEKPVIICKGNHDACFDPAWRKRKGMLCNADFEEYWNGLYGGVLFPDKNAAIYRFDTCDFYEGGTGDKYTDGYSDTAPGAFSAKQINAFGEWLVNVPRNYHVALVGHTPLGLSKFPVRNENMISTLIEGFKSGSPVTIDWSKLGQPNDGSFGGLKTFAMNTKGAGVVVGYFCGHWHEQVEGAFGTVKMILCDVGFSHTASQVDTPDELAFYKIEVDTATRKVTSKGVGHARDFTYNY
;
A
#
# COMPACT_ATOMS: atom_id res chain seq x y z
N MET A 1 -32.65 40.14 26.00
CA MET A 1 -32.20 39.87 27.38
C MET A 1 -32.04 41.22 28.09
N ALA A 2 -32.41 41.35 29.37
CA ALA A 2 -32.35 42.63 30.07
C ALA A 2 -30.90 42.97 30.45
N GLU A 3 -30.39 44.10 29.99
CA GLU A 3 -29.06 44.62 30.34
C GLU A 3 -29.12 45.29 31.71
N THR A 4 -28.18 44.96 32.61
CA THR A 4 -28.05 45.61 33.92
C THR A 4 -26.87 46.56 33.90
N GLN A 5 -27.14 47.85 34.13
CA GLN A 5 -26.12 48.91 34.14
C GLN A 5 -25.88 49.42 35.56
N HIS A 6 -24.64 49.34 36.01
CA HIS A 6 -24.18 49.93 37.27
C HIS A 6 -23.53 51.27 36.97
N LYS A 7 -24.25 52.35 37.23
CA LYS A 7 -23.76 53.71 37.03
C LYS A 7 -22.90 54.13 38.21
N MET A 8 -21.68 54.60 37.93
CA MET A 8 -20.73 55.04 38.94
C MET A 8 -19.92 56.24 38.47
N VAL A 9 -19.54 57.09 39.42
CA VAL A 9 -18.62 58.20 39.22
C VAL A 9 -17.33 57.83 39.95
N LEU A 10 -16.23 57.66 39.21
CA LEU A 10 -14.95 57.23 39.76
C LEU A 10 -13.95 58.37 39.71
N SER A 11 -13.36 58.68 40.86
CA SER A 11 -12.36 59.73 41.00
C SER A 11 -10.94 59.21 40.85
N THR A 12 -10.06 60.00 40.26
CA THR A 12 -8.60 59.76 40.25
C THR A 12 -7.92 60.26 41.53
N THR A 13 -8.54 61.20 42.25
CA THR A 13 -7.94 61.91 43.38
C THR A 13 -8.63 61.68 44.72
N GLU A 14 -9.89 61.22 44.72
CA GLU A 14 -10.68 61.00 45.93
C GLU A 14 -11.04 59.52 46.09
N PRO A 15 -11.11 58.98 47.32
CA PRO A 15 -11.51 57.60 47.54
C PRO A 15 -12.93 57.31 47.04
N ASN A 16 -13.10 56.23 46.30
CA ASN A 16 -14.37 55.83 45.68
C ASN A 16 -15.31 55.08 46.65
N ASN A 17 -15.38 55.54 47.91
CA ASN A 17 -16.11 54.87 49.01
C ASN A 17 -17.63 55.13 49.00
N GLY A 18 -18.09 56.09 48.20
CA GLY A 18 -19.51 56.50 48.11
C GLY A 18 -20.32 55.78 47.02
N ILE A 19 -19.75 54.76 46.38
CA ILE A 19 -20.43 54.02 45.31
C ILE A 19 -21.48 53.09 45.91
N ASN A 20 -22.66 53.04 45.30
CA ASN A 20 -23.71 52.10 45.68
C ASN A 20 -23.20 50.66 45.61
N LEU A 21 -23.68 49.81 46.51
CA LEU A 21 -23.28 48.41 46.57
C LEU A 21 -23.55 47.68 45.24
N VAL A 22 -22.49 47.45 44.45
CA VAL A 22 -22.54 46.70 43.19
C VAL A 22 -22.49 45.21 43.49
N ARG A 23 -23.53 44.46 43.09
CA ARG A 23 -23.61 43.00 43.25
C ARG A 23 -23.70 42.31 41.90
N ILE A 24 -22.81 41.36 41.67
CA ILE A 24 -22.63 40.66 40.40
C ILE A 24 -22.78 39.17 40.67
N ARG A 25 -23.63 38.48 39.92
CA ARG A 25 -23.84 37.05 40.12
C ARG A 25 -22.84 36.25 39.28
N GLN A 26 -22.14 35.31 39.92
CA GLN A 26 -21.28 34.35 39.22
C GLN A 26 -22.13 33.52 38.24
N GLY A 27 -21.71 33.40 36.99
CA GLY A 27 -22.46 32.65 35.96
C GLY A 27 -23.52 33.45 35.23
N ASP A 28 -23.62 34.75 35.51
CA ASP A 28 -24.58 35.61 34.83
C ASP A 28 -24.09 35.90 33.40
N VAL A 29 -24.72 35.27 32.41
CA VAL A 29 -24.48 35.52 30.97
C VAL A 29 -25.35 36.69 30.47
N LEU A 30 -25.99 37.43 31.38
CA LEU A 30 -26.66 38.69 31.09
C LEU A 30 -25.64 39.82 31.32
N THR A 31 -25.26 40.50 30.25
CA THR A 31 -24.11 41.43 30.17
C THR A 31 -24.18 42.57 31.20
N GLN A 32 -23.65 42.34 32.40
CA GLN A 32 -23.50 43.35 33.46
C GLN A 32 -22.51 44.41 32.97
N LYS A 33 -22.88 45.70 33.03
CA LYS A 33 -22.02 46.78 32.58
C LYS A 33 -21.73 47.78 33.69
N PHE A 34 -20.47 48.19 33.82
CA PHE A 34 -20.08 49.39 34.56
C PHE A 34 -20.16 50.59 33.62
N VAL A 35 -21.05 51.52 33.92
CA VAL A 35 -21.17 52.79 33.19
C VAL A 35 -20.53 53.86 34.04
N VAL A 36 -19.35 54.30 33.64
CA VAL A 36 -18.43 55.07 34.48
C VAL A 36 -18.26 56.48 33.95
N GLU A 37 -18.38 57.47 34.83
CA GLU A 37 -17.87 58.83 34.61
C GLU A 37 -16.58 59.03 35.40
N VAL A 38 -15.53 59.51 34.73
CA VAL A 38 -14.21 59.71 35.32
C VAL A 38 -14.08 61.16 35.78
N VAL A 39 -13.70 61.37 37.04
CA VAL A 39 -13.52 62.70 37.61
C VAL A 39 -12.14 62.88 38.25
N GLU A 40 -11.66 64.10 38.27
CA GLU A 40 -10.44 64.53 38.95
C GLU A 40 -10.76 65.84 39.69
N HIS A 41 -10.52 65.87 41.00
CA HIS A 41 -10.92 67.00 41.86
C HIS A 41 -12.39 67.44 41.67
N GLY A 42 -13.30 66.47 41.54
CA GLY A 42 -14.74 66.71 41.39
C GLY A 42 -15.19 67.22 40.01
N LYS A 43 -14.29 67.29 39.02
CA LYS A 43 -14.60 67.70 37.64
C LYS A 43 -14.37 66.55 36.66
N LEU A 44 -15.13 66.50 35.57
CA LEU A 44 -14.95 65.48 34.52
C LEU A 44 -13.50 65.50 33.97
N LYS A 45 -12.87 64.33 33.92
CA LYS A 45 -11.50 64.13 33.43
C LYS A 45 -11.55 63.42 32.07
N THR A 46 -11.32 64.16 31.00
CA THR A 46 -11.20 63.58 29.66
C THR A 46 -9.88 62.82 29.52
N PHE A 47 -9.85 61.85 28.61
CA PHE A 47 -8.70 60.95 28.40
C PHE A 47 -8.44 60.70 26.91
N GLU A 48 -8.56 61.77 26.10
CA GLU A 48 -8.28 61.76 24.66
C GLU A 48 -6.90 61.13 24.36
N GLY A 49 -6.85 60.23 23.37
CA GLY A 49 -5.63 59.51 23.00
C GLY A 49 -5.22 58.36 23.93
N LEU A 50 -5.96 58.12 25.01
CA LEU A 50 -5.69 57.03 25.96
C LEU A 50 -6.72 55.91 25.85
N VAL A 51 -6.27 54.70 26.14
CA VAL A 51 -7.09 53.49 26.14
C VAL A 51 -7.32 53.05 27.58
N PRO A 52 -8.59 52.91 28.02
CA PRO A 52 -8.90 52.41 29.35
C PRO A 52 -8.79 50.88 29.44
N PHE A 53 -8.29 50.41 30.58
CA PHE A 53 -8.19 49.01 30.98
C PHE A 53 -8.84 48.83 32.35
N PHE A 54 -9.67 47.81 32.49
CA PHE A 54 -10.18 47.35 33.77
C PHE A 54 -9.15 46.43 34.44
N ILE A 55 -8.80 46.74 35.69
CA ILE A 55 -7.82 46.01 36.49
C ILE A 55 -8.49 45.54 37.78
N ASN A 56 -8.59 44.23 38.00
CA ASN A 56 -9.01 43.67 39.29
C ASN A 56 -7.77 43.25 40.08
N THR A 57 -7.59 43.85 41.26
CA THR A 57 -6.43 43.68 42.12
C THR A 57 -6.59 42.65 43.24
N THR A 58 -7.77 42.07 43.40
CA THR A 58 -8.17 41.20 44.52
C THR A 58 -7.19 40.06 44.81
N LYS A 59 -6.57 39.50 43.77
CA LYS A 59 -5.66 38.34 43.87
C LYS A 59 -4.25 38.63 43.37
N PHE A 60 -3.82 39.90 43.39
CA PHE A 60 -2.43 40.26 43.00
C PHE A 60 -1.38 39.55 43.85
N GLY A 61 -1.60 39.41 45.17
CA GLY A 61 -0.69 38.70 46.07
C GLY A 61 -0.54 37.21 45.78
N GLU A 62 -1.47 36.63 45.02
CA GLU A 62 -1.45 35.24 44.53
C GLU A 62 -0.98 35.16 43.06
N ASN A 63 -0.53 36.27 42.48
CA ASN A 63 -0.11 36.41 41.07
C ASN A 63 -1.23 36.10 40.05
N GLN A 64 -2.49 36.39 40.40
CA GLN A 64 -3.67 36.14 39.55
C GLN A 64 -4.46 37.44 39.24
N PRO A 65 -3.83 38.45 38.62
CA PRO A 65 -4.54 39.67 38.23
C PRO A 65 -5.55 39.38 37.12
N VAL A 66 -6.60 40.21 37.03
CA VAL A 66 -7.45 40.29 35.84
C VAL A 66 -7.21 41.66 35.21
N GLU A 67 -6.80 41.66 33.95
CA GLU A 67 -6.60 42.87 33.15
C GLU A 67 -7.36 42.72 31.83
N GLN A 68 -8.26 43.66 31.56
CA GLN A 68 -9.07 43.64 30.35
C GLN A 68 -9.17 45.03 29.72
N LYS A 69 -8.96 45.12 28.41
CA LYS A 69 -9.18 46.35 27.64
C LYS A 69 -10.67 46.69 27.63
N VAL A 70 -11.02 47.94 27.92
CA VAL A 70 -12.41 48.41 27.85
C VAL A 70 -12.84 48.57 26.38
N GLN A 71 -14.01 48.05 26.03
CA GLN A 71 -14.46 47.96 24.64
C GLN A 71 -15.22 49.21 24.17
N GLU A 72 -15.93 49.89 25.06
CA GLU A 72 -16.76 51.05 24.72
C GLU A 72 -16.39 52.23 25.62
N TYR A 73 -15.94 53.35 25.03
CA TYR A 73 -15.60 54.55 25.78
C TYR A 73 -15.67 55.81 24.90
N SER A 74 -15.91 56.95 25.54
CA SER A 74 -16.03 58.28 24.95
C SER A 74 -15.08 59.24 25.68
N PRO A 75 -13.81 59.35 25.25
CA PRO A 75 -12.77 60.11 25.94
C PRO A 75 -13.11 61.59 26.16
N ALA A 76 -13.61 62.28 25.13
CA ALA A 76 -14.08 63.67 25.20
C ALA A 76 -15.19 63.89 26.23
N GLN A 77 -15.97 62.85 26.56
CA GLN A 77 -17.07 62.92 27.52
C GLN A 77 -16.68 62.42 28.92
N ALA A 78 -15.41 62.03 29.12
CA ALA A 78 -14.93 61.40 30.36
C ALA A 78 -15.75 60.16 30.76
N ARG A 79 -16.22 59.38 29.78
CA ARG A 79 -17.13 58.25 30.00
C ARG A 79 -16.59 56.95 29.42
N LEU A 80 -16.83 55.85 30.13
CA LEU A 80 -16.58 54.50 29.63
C LEU A 80 -17.68 53.53 30.04
N VAL A 81 -17.85 52.48 29.24
CA VAL A 81 -18.78 51.38 29.48
C VAL A 81 -17.98 50.08 29.41
N TYR A 82 -17.83 49.44 30.57
CA TYR A 82 -17.13 48.17 30.68
C TYR A 82 -18.13 47.03 30.86
N THR A 83 -18.14 46.07 29.93
CA THR A 83 -18.97 44.87 30.05
C THR A 83 -18.18 43.79 30.76
N LEU A 84 -18.68 43.30 31.89
CA LEU A 84 -17.99 42.26 32.64
C LEU A 84 -18.02 40.93 31.88
N SER A 85 -16.89 40.24 31.95
CA SER A 85 -16.72 38.90 31.38
C SER A 85 -16.34 37.88 32.46
N GLU A 86 -16.25 36.61 32.08
CA GLU A 86 -16.04 35.48 33.01
C GLU A 86 -14.91 35.68 34.04
N PRO A 87 -13.71 36.20 33.67
CA PRO A 87 -12.65 36.47 34.64
C PRO A 87 -13.03 37.51 35.71
N ASP A 88 -13.90 38.46 35.41
CA ASP A 88 -14.23 39.55 36.34
C ASP A 88 -15.13 39.10 37.50
N TRP A 89 -15.84 37.99 37.33
CA TRP A 89 -16.73 37.43 38.36
C TRP A 89 -16.26 36.06 38.85
N GLN A 90 -14.99 35.70 38.62
CA GLN A 90 -14.45 34.40 39.04
C GLN A 90 -14.21 34.31 40.55
N TRP A 91 -13.86 35.43 41.20
CA TRP A 91 -13.59 35.47 42.65
C TRP A 91 -14.85 35.82 43.44
N GLY A 92 -15.46 34.82 44.08
CA GLY A 92 -16.60 35.03 44.97
C GLY A 92 -16.23 35.92 46.17
N GLY A 93 -17.13 36.84 46.56
CA GLY A 93 -16.89 37.78 47.65
C GLY A 93 -16.62 39.21 47.17
N GLU A 94 -16.00 40.01 48.04
CA GLU A 94 -15.63 41.39 47.72
C GLU A 94 -14.38 41.42 46.83
N ASN A 95 -14.45 42.17 45.74
CA ASN A 95 -13.39 42.37 44.77
C ASN A 95 -12.99 43.85 44.76
N THR A 96 -11.69 44.11 44.64
CA THR A 96 -11.13 45.45 44.48
C THR A 96 -10.64 45.63 43.04
N ALA A 97 -10.99 46.76 42.42
CA ALA A 97 -10.62 47.07 41.05
C ALA A 97 -10.46 48.56 40.79
N HIS A 98 -9.80 48.93 39.69
CA HIS A 98 -9.73 50.29 39.17
C HIS A 98 -9.68 50.29 37.63
N PHE A 99 -9.78 51.48 37.04
CA PHE A 99 -9.52 51.69 35.62
C PHE A 99 -8.18 52.40 35.42
N SER A 100 -7.32 51.81 34.59
CA SER A 100 -6.01 52.33 34.18
C SER A 100 -6.12 52.90 32.76
N PHE A 101 -5.60 54.10 32.53
CA PHE A 101 -5.64 54.79 31.23
C PHE A 101 -4.23 54.84 30.65
N ARG A 102 -4.04 54.18 29.50
CA ARG A 102 -2.71 53.90 28.95
C ARG A 102 -2.55 54.41 27.53
N SER A 103 -1.32 54.76 27.16
CA SER A 103 -0.91 55.03 25.78
C SER A 103 -0.16 53.83 25.20
N LEU A 104 -0.34 53.55 23.91
CA LEU A 104 0.44 52.54 23.19
C LEU A 104 1.75 53.15 22.71
N ASN A 105 2.87 52.59 23.15
CA ASN A 105 4.20 52.97 22.70
C ASN A 105 4.49 52.37 21.30
N GLY A 106 5.46 52.94 20.59
CA GLY A 106 5.83 52.47 19.24
C GLY A 106 6.39 51.04 19.19
N ASP A 107 6.78 50.47 20.32
CA ASP A 107 7.24 49.09 20.48
C ASP A 107 6.11 48.09 20.84
N GLY A 108 4.87 48.56 20.89
CA GLY A 108 3.71 47.76 21.23
C GLY A 108 3.44 47.62 22.74
N THR A 109 4.24 48.25 23.60
CA THR A 109 4.01 48.24 25.06
C THR A 109 3.01 49.32 25.49
N TRP A 110 2.25 49.05 26.56
CA TRP A 110 1.33 50.03 27.15
C TRP A 110 1.99 50.77 28.32
N SER A 111 2.00 52.10 28.28
CA SER A 111 2.43 52.93 29.42
C SER A 111 1.20 53.53 30.12
N GLU A 112 1.04 53.23 31.41
CA GLU A 112 0.04 53.90 32.24
C GLU A 112 0.33 55.39 32.35
N GLN A 113 -0.70 56.21 32.15
CA GLN A 113 -0.64 57.66 32.31
C GLN A 113 -1.31 58.10 33.62
N PHE A 114 -2.45 57.50 33.95
CA PHE A 114 -3.12 57.64 35.25
C PHE A 114 -4.14 56.52 35.46
N SER A 115 -4.67 56.41 36.68
CA SER A 115 -5.74 55.47 37.04
C SER A 115 -6.78 56.12 37.95
N THR A 116 -7.97 55.52 38.02
CA THR A 116 -8.93 55.86 39.08
C THR A 116 -8.46 55.29 40.42
N GLN A 117 -8.90 55.87 41.53
CA GLN A 117 -8.79 55.20 42.83
C GLN A 117 -9.57 53.88 42.81
N ASP A 118 -9.12 52.93 43.65
CA ASP A 118 -9.77 51.63 43.77
C ASP A 118 -11.24 51.75 44.20
N PHE A 119 -12.08 50.90 43.63
CA PHE A 119 -13.48 50.70 44.03
C PHE A 119 -13.74 49.22 44.29
N THR A 120 -14.82 48.94 45.04
CA THR A 120 -15.21 47.57 45.38
C THR A 120 -16.51 47.16 44.72
N TYR A 121 -16.59 45.87 44.35
CA TYR A 121 -17.83 45.22 43.92
C TYR A 121 -17.89 43.82 44.50
N ARG A 122 -19.11 43.30 44.69
CA ARG A 122 -19.30 41.99 45.32
C ARG A 122 -19.82 40.95 44.34
N VAL A 123 -19.09 39.86 44.19
CA VAL A 123 -19.52 38.69 43.45
C VAL A 123 -20.29 37.75 44.39
N ILE A 124 -21.55 37.46 44.05
CA ILE A 124 -22.40 36.50 44.75
C ILE A 124 -22.44 35.17 44.00
N SER A 125 -22.44 34.06 44.74
CA SER A 125 -22.45 32.71 44.15
C SER A 125 -23.68 32.48 43.26
N GLY A 126 -23.45 31.87 42.10
CA GLY A 126 -24.49 31.38 41.20
C GLY A 126 -24.51 29.85 41.14
N ILE A 127 -25.40 29.31 40.29
CA ILE A 127 -25.64 27.87 40.15
C ILE A 127 -24.61 27.18 39.23
N SER A 128 -23.88 27.95 38.43
CA SER A 128 -22.91 27.44 37.45
C SER A 128 -21.52 27.25 38.04
N ARG A 129 -20.90 26.09 37.80
CA ARG A 129 -19.46 25.87 38.00
C ARG A 129 -18.71 26.46 36.81
N SER A 130 -18.26 27.71 36.91
CA SER A 130 -17.23 28.24 35.99
C SER A 130 -15.88 27.61 36.32
N GLN A 131 -15.06 27.33 35.31
CA GLN A 131 -13.68 26.91 35.53
C GLN A 131 -12.90 28.16 36.00
N LEU A 132 -12.35 28.11 37.21
CA LEU A 132 -11.49 29.17 37.71
C LEU A 132 -10.22 29.22 36.84
N ARG A 133 -9.90 30.40 36.30
CA ARG A 133 -8.66 30.59 35.54
C ARG A 133 -7.54 30.98 36.51
N ASP A 134 -6.35 30.39 36.32
CA ASP A 134 -5.17 30.73 37.13
C ASP A 134 -4.72 32.19 36.92
N SER A 135 -5.15 32.84 35.84
CA SER A 135 -4.96 34.27 35.56
C SER A 135 -5.97 34.76 34.52
N GLY A 136 -6.40 36.03 34.63
CA GLY A 136 -7.26 36.69 33.66
C GLY A 136 -6.49 37.59 32.67
N TYR A 137 -5.16 37.46 32.60
CA TYR A 137 -4.32 38.29 31.73
C TYR A 137 -4.49 37.91 30.25
N VAL A 138 -5.01 38.84 29.44
CA VAL A 138 -5.16 38.63 27.99
C VAL A 138 -3.89 39.10 27.29
N TRP A 139 -3.14 38.16 26.69
CA TRP A 139 -2.05 38.52 25.76
C TRP A 139 -2.61 39.31 24.58
N THR A 140 -2.07 40.50 24.33
CA THR A 140 -2.38 41.23 23.10
C THR A 140 -1.68 40.57 21.90
N PHE A 141 -2.20 40.74 20.68
CA PHE A 141 -1.53 40.24 19.47
C PHE A 141 -0.13 40.84 19.33
N GLU A 142 0.03 42.09 19.78
CA GLU A 142 1.26 42.84 19.81
C GLU A 142 2.31 42.19 20.72
N ASP A 143 1.91 41.70 21.90
CA ASP A 143 2.80 40.95 22.80
C ASP A 143 3.25 39.61 22.22
N LEU A 144 2.33 38.90 21.56
CA LEU A 144 2.66 37.63 20.89
C LEU A 144 3.64 37.86 19.73
N LEU A 145 3.39 38.89 18.92
CA LEU A 145 4.26 39.27 17.81
C LEU A 145 5.66 39.67 18.30
N ARG A 146 5.75 40.42 19.40
CA ARG A 146 7.03 40.79 20.00
C ARG A 146 7.79 39.56 20.49
N LYS A 147 7.15 38.67 21.25
CA LYS A 147 7.77 37.42 21.70
C LYS A 147 8.24 36.54 20.55
N PHE A 148 7.48 36.51 19.45
CA PHE A 148 7.88 35.79 18.24
C PHE A 148 9.12 36.42 17.59
N LYS A 149 9.17 37.75 17.47
CA LYS A 149 10.35 38.47 16.95
C LYS A 149 11.58 38.26 17.83
N ASP A 150 11.45 38.42 19.15
CA ASP A 150 12.53 38.20 20.11
C ASP A 150 13.09 36.77 19.99
N TYR A 151 12.22 35.76 19.80
CA TYR A 151 12.63 34.37 19.56
C TYR A 151 13.36 34.18 18.22
N MET A 152 12.91 34.82 17.14
CA MET A 152 13.61 34.74 15.85
C MET A 152 14.99 35.39 15.90
N ASP A 153 15.09 36.56 16.54
CA ASP A 153 16.35 37.30 16.64
C ASP A 153 17.35 36.55 17.52
N GLN A 154 16.91 36.03 18.66
CA GLN A 154 17.74 35.19 19.51
C GLN A 154 18.12 33.87 18.81
N GLY A 155 17.16 33.21 18.15
CA GLY A 155 17.39 31.96 17.44
C GLY A 155 18.38 32.09 16.29
N LYS A 156 18.41 33.26 15.61
CA LYS A 156 19.42 33.56 14.60
C LYS A 156 20.81 33.65 15.23
N ASN A 157 20.96 34.40 16.33
CA ASN A 157 22.25 34.54 17.02
C ASN A 157 22.75 33.20 17.57
N ASP A 158 21.86 32.40 18.18
CA ASP A 158 22.20 31.08 18.71
C ASP A 158 22.64 30.12 17.60
N TRP A 159 22.00 30.17 16.44
CA TRP A 159 22.38 29.37 15.28
C TRP A 159 23.74 29.77 14.70
N GLU A 160 23.99 31.07 14.54
CA GLU A 160 25.28 31.60 14.07
C GLU A 160 26.41 31.24 15.04
N GLN A 161 26.17 31.38 16.35
CA GLN A 161 27.14 30.99 17.37
C GLN A 161 27.40 29.48 17.36
N TRP A 162 26.36 28.65 17.26
CA TRP A 162 26.52 27.20 17.17
C TRP A 162 27.32 26.79 15.93
N LEU A 163 27.09 27.42 14.77
CA LEU A 163 27.88 27.18 13.57
C LEU A 163 29.35 27.53 13.78
N GLU A 164 29.65 28.67 14.42
CA GLU A 164 31.01 29.11 14.69
C GLU A 164 31.72 28.17 15.68
N ASP A 165 31.04 27.83 16.79
CA ASP A 165 31.57 26.94 17.82
C ASP A 165 31.90 25.54 17.28
N ASN A 166 31.20 25.11 16.22
CA ASN A 166 31.39 23.81 15.58
C ASN A 166 32.12 23.91 14.23
N ARG A 167 32.59 25.10 13.81
CA ARG A 167 33.19 25.35 12.50
C ARG A 167 34.28 24.36 12.15
N GLU A 168 35.23 24.16 13.06
CA GLU A 168 36.38 23.28 12.83
C GLU A 168 35.93 21.81 12.59
N ILE A 169 34.91 21.34 13.30
CA ILE A 169 34.36 20.00 13.11
C ILE A 169 33.65 19.91 11.75
N LEU A 170 32.85 20.93 11.42
CA LEU A 170 32.08 20.99 10.17
C LEU A 170 33.00 21.09 8.93
N GLU A 171 34.11 21.82 9.02
CA GLU A 171 35.09 21.95 7.93
C GLU A 171 35.91 20.66 7.74
N ASN A 172 36.17 19.92 8.82
CA ASN A 172 36.96 18.68 8.80
C ASN A 172 36.13 17.40 8.67
N ILE A 173 34.80 17.49 8.59
CA ILE A 173 33.92 16.31 8.55
C ILE A 173 34.10 15.46 7.28
N ASP A 174 34.54 16.09 6.19
CA ASP A 174 34.79 15.42 4.91
C ASP A 174 36.04 15.99 4.22
N PRO A 175 37.24 15.61 4.69
CA PRO A 175 38.48 16.12 4.13
C PRO A 175 38.60 15.71 2.65
N GLY A 176 38.67 16.72 1.78
CA GLY A 176 38.76 16.51 0.33
C GLY A 176 37.43 16.22 -0.38
N GLY A 177 36.29 16.28 0.31
CA GLY A 177 34.96 16.23 -0.32
C GLY A 177 34.52 14.84 -0.80
N THR A 178 35.10 13.76 -0.28
CA THR A 178 34.83 12.40 -0.79
C THR A 178 33.41 11.96 -0.45
N ILE A 179 32.98 12.19 0.80
CA ILE A 179 31.62 11.87 1.24
C ILE A 179 30.61 12.77 0.53
N LEU A 180 30.91 14.06 0.36
CA LEU A 180 30.08 15.01 -0.36
C LEU A 180 29.90 14.62 -1.83
N ASN A 181 30.97 14.15 -2.49
CA ASN A 181 30.90 13.62 -3.85
C ASN A 181 30.04 12.35 -3.93
N ILE A 182 30.22 11.39 -3.02
CA ILE A 182 29.36 10.19 -2.94
C ILE A 182 27.90 10.59 -2.73
N LEU A 183 27.63 11.58 -1.88
CA LEU A 183 26.28 12.07 -1.62
C LEU A 183 25.69 12.82 -2.82
N ASN A 184 26.48 13.61 -3.54
CA ASN A 184 26.06 14.31 -4.76
C ASN A 184 25.81 13.33 -5.92
N GLU A 185 26.70 12.35 -6.12
CA GLU A 185 26.49 11.25 -7.08
C GLU A 185 25.24 10.42 -6.70
N ALA A 186 25.07 10.10 -5.42
CA ALA A 186 23.88 9.40 -4.95
C ALA A 186 22.62 10.25 -5.11
N LYS A 187 22.72 11.57 -4.92
CA LYS A 187 21.63 12.53 -5.10
C LYS A 187 21.21 12.59 -6.56
N GLY A 188 22.13 12.55 -7.51
CA GLY A 188 21.84 12.62 -8.96
C GLY A 188 21.23 13.95 -9.39
N ASP A 189 20.98 14.11 -10.70
CA ASP A 189 20.25 15.25 -11.25
C ASP A 189 18.74 14.98 -11.24
N TYR A 190 18.10 15.21 -10.09
CA TYR A 190 16.64 15.14 -9.96
C TYR A 190 16.06 16.43 -9.39
N GLU A 191 14.90 16.83 -9.88
CA GLU A 191 14.21 18.05 -9.44
C GLU A 191 13.65 17.95 -8.02
N SER A 192 13.36 16.73 -7.53
CA SER A 192 12.82 16.52 -6.19
C SER A 192 13.18 15.14 -5.58
N LEU A 193 13.02 15.01 -4.26
CA LEU A 193 13.16 13.73 -3.55
C LEU A 193 12.10 12.70 -4.01
N ALA A 194 10.89 13.17 -4.35
CA ALA A 194 9.83 12.31 -4.85
C ALA A 194 10.17 11.75 -6.24
N ASP A 195 10.74 12.57 -7.14
CA ASP A 195 11.20 12.11 -8.46
C ASP A 195 12.35 11.11 -8.35
N ARG A 196 13.30 11.37 -7.43
CA ARG A 196 14.37 10.43 -7.10
C ARG A 196 13.81 9.10 -6.61
N LEU A 197 12.81 9.09 -5.73
CA LEU A 197 12.20 7.86 -5.23
C LEU A 197 11.44 7.12 -6.34
N ASN A 198 10.68 7.83 -7.19
CA ASN A 198 9.95 7.23 -8.30
C ASN A 198 10.86 6.62 -9.37
N GLN A 199 12.05 7.19 -9.63
CA GLN A 199 13.02 6.59 -10.55
C GLN A 199 13.90 5.52 -9.91
N LYS A 200 14.26 5.62 -8.63
CA LYS A 200 15.13 4.62 -7.96
C LYS A 200 14.39 3.30 -7.67
N TYR A 201 13.06 3.29 -7.75
CA TYR A 201 12.23 2.08 -7.81
C TYR A 201 11.87 1.64 -9.24
N GLN A 202 12.38 2.32 -10.28
CA GLN A 202 12.51 1.65 -11.57
C GLN A 202 13.67 0.67 -11.45
N VAL A 203 13.30 -0.55 -11.06
CA VAL A 203 14.14 -1.75 -11.08
C VAL A 203 14.91 -1.76 -12.41
N PRO A 204 16.25 -1.56 -12.43
CA PRO A 204 17.03 -1.55 -13.67
C PRO A 204 16.73 -2.77 -14.55
N VAL A 205 16.15 -2.57 -15.73
CA VAL A 205 15.87 -3.68 -16.66
C VAL A 205 17.20 -4.12 -17.30
N GLY A 206 17.81 -5.16 -16.75
CA GLY A 206 19.04 -5.75 -17.27
C GLY A 206 19.42 -7.03 -16.52
N SER A 207 20.11 -7.94 -17.21
CA SER A 207 20.55 -9.26 -16.70
C SER A 207 21.42 -9.20 -15.44
N SER A 208 22.01 -8.03 -15.12
CA SER A 208 22.75 -7.76 -13.88
C SER A 208 21.90 -7.84 -12.60
N GLN A 209 20.58 -7.92 -12.72
CA GLN A 209 19.67 -8.10 -11.60
C GLN A 209 19.30 -9.55 -11.29
N ILE A 210 19.61 -10.48 -12.19
CA ILE A 210 19.50 -11.90 -11.88
C ILE A 210 20.52 -12.14 -10.78
N ARG A 211 20.06 -12.21 -9.51
CA ARG A 211 20.96 -12.60 -8.42
C ARG A 211 21.52 -13.95 -8.82
N GLU A 212 22.83 -14.03 -9.05
CA GLU A 212 23.54 -15.30 -9.25
C GLU A 212 23.51 -16.09 -7.94
N THR A 213 22.35 -16.61 -7.56
CA THR A 213 22.19 -17.49 -6.41
C THR A 213 22.36 -18.96 -6.85
N THR A 214 23.24 -19.24 -7.82
CA THR A 214 23.77 -20.60 -8.02
C THR A 214 24.58 -21.03 -6.81
N ARG A 215 25.20 -20.05 -6.14
CA ARG A 215 26.16 -20.27 -5.08
C ARG A 215 25.45 -20.36 -3.74
N PHE A 216 25.57 -21.51 -3.08
CA PHE A 216 25.05 -21.74 -1.75
C PHE A 216 26.16 -22.23 -0.82
N PHE A 217 25.98 -22.03 0.48
CA PHE A 217 26.88 -22.60 1.47
C PHE A 217 26.43 -24.02 1.81
N ASP A 218 27.22 -25.00 1.41
CA ASP A 218 27.04 -26.40 1.77
C ASP A 218 27.60 -26.62 3.18
N TYR A 219 26.71 -26.99 4.11
CA TYR A 219 27.06 -27.21 5.51
C TYR A 219 27.76 -28.56 5.76
N ASP A 220 27.63 -29.53 4.86
CA ASP A 220 28.33 -30.82 4.98
C ASP A 220 29.80 -30.66 4.58
N THR A 221 30.06 -29.88 3.53
CA THR A 221 31.42 -29.62 3.04
C THR A 221 32.04 -28.32 3.55
N MET A 222 31.25 -27.48 4.24
CA MET A 222 31.61 -26.16 4.77
C MET A 222 32.19 -25.22 3.71
N LYS A 223 31.64 -25.27 2.50
CA LYS A 223 32.12 -24.53 1.32
C LYS A 223 30.97 -23.92 0.55
N TYR A 224 31.26 -22.84 -0.15
CA TYR A 224 30.34 -22.34 -1.17
C TYR A 224 30.42 -23.20 -2.43
N VAL A 225 29.29 -23.76 -2.85
CA VAL A 225 29.15 -24.63 -4.02
C VAL A 225 28.21 -23.96 -5.02
N ASP A 226 28.55 -24.03 -6.30
CA ASP A 226 27.66 -23.62 -7.38
C ASP A 226 26.81 -24.81 -7.82
N LEU A 227 25.49 -24.68 -7.71
CA LEU A 227 24.55 -25.65 -8.25
C LEU A 227 24.14 -25.25 -9.66
N VAL A 228 24.51 -26.08 -10.63
CA VAL A 228 24.06 -25.96 -12.01
C VAL A 228 23.14 -27.14 -12.30
N PRO A 229 21.85 -26.90 -12.61
CA PRO A 229 20.94 -27.96 -12.99
C PRO A 229 21.46 -28.76 -14.18
N ARG A 230 21.21 -30.07 -14.15
CA ARG A 230 21.63 -30.98 -15.21
C ARG A 230 21.12 -30.47 -16.56
N ASN A 231 21.96 -30.53 -17.59
CA ASN A 231 21.66 -30.09 -18.96
C ASN A 231 21.39 -28.59 -19.16
N LEU A 232 21.39 -27.73 -18.13
CA LEU A 232 21.03 -26.31 -18.28
C LEU A 232 21.79 -25.62 -19.43
N ASN A 233 23.12 -25.64 -19.38
CA ASN A 233 23.95 -24.98 -20.40
C ASN A 233 23.76 -25.59 -21.80
N THR A 234 23.60 -26.90 -21.89
CA THR A 234 23.32 -27.60 -23.15
C THR A 234 21.97 -27.16 -23.73
N VAL A 235 20.93 -27.06 -22.90
CA VAL A 235 19.60 -26.64 -23.33
C VAL A 235 19.61 -25.16 -23.75
N VAL A 236 20.22 -24.28 -22.95
CA VAL A 236 20.39 -22.85 -23.25
C VAL A 236 21.09 -22.64 -24.60
N ASN A 237 22.17 -23.38 -24.86
CA ASN A 237 22.92 -23.30 -26.12
C ASN A 237 22.20 -23.97 -27.30
N SER A 238 21.16 -24.76 -27.05
CA SER A 238 20.37 -25.44 -28.09
C SER A 238 19.20 -24.62 -28.63
N VAL A 239 18.97 -23.41 -28.11
CA VAL A 239 17.83 -22.58 -28.54
C VAL A 239 18.04 -22.13 -29.98
N ASN A 240 17.12 -22.52 -30.86
CA ASN A 240 17.14 -22.10 -32.25
C ASN A 240 16.23 -20.88 -32.45
N ASN A 241 16.84 -19.70 -32.51
CA ASN A 241 16.15 -18.42 -32.70
C ASN A 241 15.46 -18.28 -34.06
N SER A 242 15.55 -19.23 -35.01
CA SER A 242 14.73 -19.22 -36.23
C SER A 242 13.31 -19.76 -35.99
N LYS A 243 13.11 -20.57 -34.93
CA LYS A 243 11.83 -21.17 -34.57
C LYS A 243 11.18 -20.41 -33.41
N PHE A 244 9.94 -20.77 -33.07
CA PHE A 244 9.31 -20.26 -31.85
C PHE A 244 9.73 -21.12 -30.66
N ASN A 245 10.24 -20.51 -29.61
CA ASN A 245 10.67 -21.17 -28.39
C ASN A 245 10.04 -20.50 -27.18
N PHE A 246 9.55 -21.29 -26.25
CA PHE A 246 9.16 -20.78 -24.93
C PHE A 246 9.77 -21.63 -23.83
N SER A 247 10.14 -20.98 -22.73
CA SER A 247 10.57 -21.66 -21.52
C SER A 247 9.37 -21.87 -20.61
N PHE A 248 9.28 -23.03 -19.97
CA PHE A 248 8.18 -23.37 -19.06
C PHE A 248 8.70 -23.96 -17.75
N ILE A 249 8.23 -23.42 -16.63
CA ILE A 249 8.42 -23.94 -15.28
C ILE A 249 7.08 -23.83 -14.55
N THR A 250 6.77 -24.72 -13.61
CA THR A 250 5.52 -24.71 -12.86
C THR A 250 5.75 -25.22 -11.45
N ASP A 251 4.83 -24.94 -10.53
CA ASP A 251 4.81 -25.52 -9.19
C ASP A 251 6.15 -25.27 -8.47
N ILE A 252 6.57 -24.00 -8.41
CA ILE A 252 7.82 -23.63 -7.72
C ILE A 252 7.57 -23.58 -6.21
N HIS A 253 6.36 -23.23 -5.76
CA HIS A 253 6.00 -23.17 -4.34
C HIS A 253 7.01 -22.38 -3.50
N VAL A 254 7.35 -21.16 -3.90
CA VAL A 254 8.24 -20.32 -3.07
C VAL A 254 7.50 -19.80 -1.85
N ASP A 255 8.21 -19.68 -0.72
CA ASP A 255 7.64 -19.08 0.50
C ASP A 255 8.65 -18.22 1.27
N ASN A 256 8.16 -17.47 2.25
CA ASN A 256 8.87 -16.54 3.11
C ASN A 256 9.23 -17.14 4.50
N HIS A 257 9.12 -18.47 4.68
CA HIS A 257 9.41 -19.15 5.95
C HIS A 257 10.66 -18.60 6.64
N ASN A 258 10.53 -18.25 7.93
CA ASN A 258 11.58 -17.62 8.71
C ASN A 258 12.36 -18.69 9.49
N LEU A 259 13.60 -18.95 9.09
CA LEU A 259 14.52 -19.96 9.67
C LEU A 259 14.73 -19.89 11.19
N ARG A 260 14.34 -18.79 11.84
CA ARG A 260 14.71 -18.51 13.24
C ARG A 260 13.81 -19.17 14.29
N ILE A 261 12.65 -19.69 13.93
CA ILE A 261 11.66 -20.14 14.94
C ILE A 261 11.70 -21.66 15.16
N ASP A 262 12.09 -22.47 14.18
CA ASP A 262 11.67 -23.89 14.20
C ASP A 262 12.77 -24.94 14.47
N GLY A 263 14.03 -24.57 14.74
CA GLY A 263 15.07 -25.57 15.07
C GLY A 263 15.28 -26.66 14.00
N VAL A 264 14.81 -26.42 12.76
CA VAL A 264 14.84 -27.38 11.66
C VAL A 264 16.23 -27.39 11.01
N GLY A 265 16.70 -28.56 10.57
CA GLY A 265 17.96 -28.68 9.86
C GLY A 265 17.95 -27.88 8.56
N TYR A 266 19.11 -27.40 8.11
CA TYR A 266 19.23 -26.63 6.86
C TYR A 266 18.67 -27.37 5.62
N LYS A 267 18.71 -28.72 5.61
CA LYS A 267 18.14 -29.57 4.55
C LYS A 267 16.61 -29.62 4.55
N ASP A 268 15.99 -29.28 5.66
CA ASP A 268 14.54 -29.28 5.85
C ASP A 268 13.91 -27.91 5.51
N ALA A 269 14.73 -26.91 5.15
CA ALA A 269 14.29 -25.59 4.67
C ALA A 269 13.88 -25.61 3.18
N SER A 270 13.03 -26.57 2.79
CA SER A 270 12.63 -26.84 1.40
C SER A 270 12.13 -25.59 0.68
N TYR A 271 11.14 -24.89 1.24
CA TYR A 271 10.48 -23.76 0.57
C TYR A 271 11.38 -22.54 0.31
N LEU A 272 12.38 -22.29 1.17
CA LEU A 272 13.35 -21.21 0.92
C LEU A 272 14.31 -21.54 -0.24
N ARG A 273 14.58 -22.82 -0.48
CA ARG A 273 15.46 -23.27 -1.56
C ARG A 273 14.79 -23.13 -2.92
N HIS A 274 13.46 -23.18 -2.97
CA HIS A 274 12.70 -23.06 -4.22
C HIS A 274 12.95 -21.72 -4.94
N TRP A 275 13.31 -20.65 -4.20
CA TRP A 275 13.72 -19.37 -4.79
C TRP A 275 14.92 -19.49 -5.75
N ARG A 276 15.74 -20.56 -5.66
CA ARG A 276 16.84 -20.83 -6.58
C ARG A 276 16.36 -21.18 -7.99
N ALA A 277 15.13 -21.66 -8.15
CA ALA A 277 14.58 -22.02 -9.45
C ALA A 277 14.51 -20.82 -10.40
N ILE A 278 14.14 -19.65 -9.88
CA ILE A 278 13.89 -18.43 -10.65
C ILE A 278 15.14 -18.00 -11.44
N PRO A 279 16.31 -17.72 -10.82
CA PRO A 279 17.48 -17.28 -11.57
C PRO A 279 18.05 -18.35 -12.52
N GLN A 280 17.89 -19.65 -12.25
CA GLN A 280 18.29 -20.69 -13.22
C GLN A 280 17.35 -20.72 -14.43
N PHE A 281 16.05 -20.61 -14.20
CA PHE A 281 15.05 -20.57 -15.26
C PHE A 281 15.23 -19.32 -16.14
N GLN A 282 15.55 -18.17 -15.54
CA GLN A 282 15.82 -16.92 -16.25
C GLN A 282 17.00 -17.02 -17.24
N LYS A 283 18.01 -17.84 -16.95
CA LYS A 283 19.12 -18.09 -17.91
C LYS A 283 18.62 -18.71 -19.21
N LEU A 284 17.65 -19.61 -19.14
CA LEU A 284 17.00 -20.19 -20.31
C LEU A 284 15.99 -19.22 -20.93
N GLY A 285 15.16 -18.61 -20.10
CA GLY A 285 14.08 -17.73 -20.52
C GLY A 285 14.53 -16.55 -21.40
N ASN A 286 15.65 -15.93 -21.03
CA ASN A 286 16.27 -14.84 -21.81
C ASN A 286 16.82 -15.29 -23.17
N LYS A 287 16.90 -16.59 -23.45
CA LYS A 287 17.24 -17.12 -24.79
C LYS A 287 16.01 -17.50 -25.60
N THR A 288 14.85 -17.72 -24.97
CA THR A 288 13.61 -18.06 -25.64
C THR A 288 12.81 -16.82 -26.06
N ASP A 289 11.72 -17.00 -26.81
CA ASP A 289 10.86 -15.88 -27.24
C ASP A 289 9.93 -15.39 -26.12
N VAL A 290 9.59 -16.27 -25.16
CA VAL A 290 8.71 -15.98 -24.03
C VAL A 290 8.97 -16.93 -22.86
N MET A 291 8.85 -16.40 -21.65
CA MET A 291 8.94 -17.16 -20.41
C MET A 291 7.57 -17.43 -19.82
N ILE A 292 7.36 -18.64 -19.31
CA ILE A 292 6.08 -19.04 -18.75
C ILE A 292 6.28 -19.69 -17.38
N TYR A 293 5.62 -19.11 -16.38
CA TYR A 293 5.44 -19.67 -15.05
C TYR A 293 4.03 -20.26 -14.98
N GLY A 294 3.93 -21.58 -14.83
CA GLY A 294 2.74 -22.40 -15.03
C GLY A 294 1.74 -22.44 -13.88
N GLY A 295 1.93 -21.64 -12.82
CA GLY A 295 1.07 -21.65 -11.64
C GLY A 295 1.74 -22.34 -10.44
N ASP A 296 1.10 -22.23 -9.29
CA ASP A 296 1.66 -22.63 -7.98
C ASP A 296 3.07 -22.06 -7.79
N ASN A 297 3.14 -20.77 -8.04
CA ASN A 297 4.35 -19.98 -8.01
C ASN A 297 4.79 -19.74 -6.57
N ILE A 298 3.83 -19.40 -5.70
CA ILE A 298 4.01 -19.27 -4.27
C ILE A 298 3.29 -20.40 -3.53
N ASP A 299 3.80 -20.76 -2.38
CA ASP A 299 3.17 -21.76 -1.52
C ASP A 299 2.22 -21.10 -0.51
N GLY A 300 1.07 -20.64 -1.02
CA GLY A 300 0.08 -19.96 -0.19
C GLY A 300 -0.54 -20.89 0.85
N GLY A 301 -0.59 -20.43 2.11
CA GLY A 301 -1.23 -21.14 3.22
C GLY A 301 -0.28 -21.88 4.17
N LEU A 302 0.97 -22.16 3.77
CA LEU A 302 1.92 -22.93 4.59
C LEU A 302 2.86 -22.08 5.46
N GLY A 303 2.96 -20.76 5.23
CA GLY A 303 3.60 -19.83 6.17
C GLY A 303 2.91 -19.72 7.54
N SER A 304 1.79 -20.44 7.74
CA SER A 304 1.18 -20.72 9.03
C SER A 304 1.81 -21.99 9.59
N LEU A 305 2.57 -21.82 10.67
CA LEU A 305 3.06 -22.85 11.57
C LEU A 305 2.13 -24.08 11.63
N GLY A 306 2.74 -25.26 11.59
CA GLY A 306 2.06 -26.55 11.65
C GLY A 306 1.00 -26.61 12.73
N SER A 307 0.02 -27.49 12.51
CA SER A 307 -1.25 -27.73 13.22
C SER A 307 -1.31 -27.56 14.75
N ASP A 308 -0.19 -27.39 15.46
CA ASP A 308 -0.10 -27.45 16.91
C ASP A 308 0.59 -26.25 17.58
N ILE A 309 1.18 -25.28 16.85
CA ILE A 309 1.91 -24.18 17.51
C ILE A 309 1.78 -22.85 16.78
N GLY A 310 0.84 -22.00 17.20
CA GLY A 310 0.90 -20.55 16.95
C GLY A 310 -0.11 -20.02 15.94
N ILE A 311 -1.18 -19.40 16.46
CA ILE A 311 -2.23 -18.72 15.71
C ILE A 311 -1.60 -17.54 14.95
N ILE A 312 -1.31 -17.70 13.66
CA ILE A 312 -1.22 -16.54 12.75
C ILE A 312 -2.65 -16.16 12.43
N ASP A 313 -3.06 -14.95 12.78
CA ASP A 313 -4.39 -14.46 12.43
C ASP A 313 -4.52 -14.29 10.90
N GLU A 314 -5.75 -14.35 10.41
CA GLU A 314 -6.07 -14.35 8.96
C GLU A 314 -5.44 -13.16 8.21
N TRP A 315 -5.28 -12.00 8.88
CA TRP A 315 -4.68 -10.81 8.28
C TRP A 315 -3.17 -10.96 8.08
N SER A 316 -2.49 -11.50 9.08
CA SER A 316 -1.05 -11.78 9.02
C SER A 316 -0.72 -12.84 7.96
N ALA A 317 -1.58 -13.86 7.81
CA ALA A 317 -1.44 -14.87 6.75
C ALA A 317 -1.59 -14.22 5.35
N ARG A 318 -2.65 -13.44 5.13
CA ARG A 318 -2.87 -12.70 3.88
C ARG A 318 -1.71 -11.75 3.57
N HIS A 319 -1.23 -11.01 4.56
CA HIS A 319 -0.11 -10.06 4.39
C HIS A 319 1.17 -10.79 3.98
N SER A 320 1.48 -11.93 4.61
CA SER A 320 2.64 -12.75 4.25
C SER A 320 2.51 -13.26 2.82
N MET A 321 1.36 -13.83 2.45
CA MET A 321 1.10 -14.33 1.09
C MET A 321 1.22 -13.23 0.04
N LEU A 322 0.61 -12.06 0.27
CA LEU A 322 0.70 -10.92 -0.64
C LEU A 322 2.15 -10.44 -0.77
N GLY A 323 2.90 -10.42 0.33
CA GLY A 323 4.34 -10.13 0.33
C GLY A 323 5.15 -11.14 -0.50
N THR A 324 4.87 -12.43 -0.36
CA THR A 324 5.50 -13.50 -1.15
C THR A 324 5.12 -13.39 -2.62
N LEU A 325 3.84 -13.18 -2.95
CA LEU A 325 3.34 -12.98 -4.33
C LEU A 325 4.06 -11.81 -5.00
N LYS A 326 4.14 -10.66 -4.30
CA LYS A 326 4.83 -9.47 -4.79
C LYS A 326 6.31 -9.73 -5.02
N ARG A 327 6.97 -10.40 -4.07
CA ARG A 327 8.39 -10.76 -4.18
C ARG A 327 8.64 -11.73 -5.34
N PHE A 328 7.79 -12.74 -5.49
CA PHE A 328 7.85 -13.70 -6.59
C PHE A 328 7.70 -12.98 -7.92
N THR A 329 6.64 -12.18 -8.06
CA THR A 329 6.33 -11.47 -9.32
C THR A 329 7.49 -10.56 -9.71
N ASN A 330 8.00 -9.78 -8.76
CA ASN A 330 9.17 -8.93 -8.99
C ASN A 330 10.40 -9.75 -9.40
N ALA A 331 10.64 -10.90 -8.75
CA ALA A 331 11.77 -11.76 -9.09
C ALA A 331 11.61 -12.38 -10.48
N ALA A 332 10.40 -12.82 -10.85
CA ALA A 332 10.09 -13.45 -12.14
C ALA A 332 10.34 -12.50 -13.32
N VAL A 333 9.95 -11.23 -13.19
CA VAL A 333 10.08 -10.21 -14.25
C VAL A 333 11.41 -9.45 -14.21
N ALA A 334 12.15 -9.49 -13.09
CA ALA A 334 13.41 -8.78 -12.94
C ALA A 334 14.42 -9.17 -14.02
N GLY A 335 14.98 -8.16 -14.70
CA GLY A 335 16.01 -8.34 -15.72
C GLY A 335 15.57 -9.12 -16.96
N GLN A 336 14.27 -9.31 -17.20
CA GLN A 336 13.77 -10.01 -18.39
C GLN A 336 13.56 -9.04 -19.55
N GLU A 337 14.17 -9.35 -20.70
CA GLU A 337 13.98 -8.61 -21.95
C GLU A 337 12.84 -9.17 -22.80
N LYS A 338 12.38 -10.39 -22.47
CA LYS A 338 11.35 -11.13 -23.19
C LYS A 338 10.03 -11.09 -22.41
N PRO A 339 8.88 -11.23 -23.09
CA PRO A 339 7.60 -11.33 -22.41
C PRO A 339 7.61 -12.45 -21.36
N VAL A 340 7.03 -12.17 -20.20
CA VAL A 340 6.83 -13.12 -19.11
C VAL A 340 5.32 -13.34 -18.92
N ILE A 341 4.90 -14.59 -18.96
CA ILE A 341 3.53 -15.02 -18.72
C ILE A 341 3.52 -15.77 -17.39
N ILE A 342 2.65 -15.33 -16.47
CA ILE A 342 2.45 -15.98 -15.17
C ILE A 342 1.02 -16.49 -15.12
N CYS A 343 0.88 -17.80 -14.97
CA CYS A 343 -0.38 -18.50 -14.73
C CYS A 343 -0.66 -18.52 -13.22
N LYS A 344 -1.94 -18.47 -12.85
CA LYS A 344 -2.42 -18.64 -11.47
C LYS A 344 -2.65 -20.12 -11.21
N GLY A 345 -2.12 -20.63 -10.09
CA GLY A 345 -2.44 -21.95 -9.56
C GLY A 345 -3.27 -21.90 -8.28
N ASN A 346 -3.58 -23.08 -7.73
CA ASN A 346 -4.40 -23.18 -6.53
C ASN A 346 -3.67 -22.76 -5.23
N HIS A 347 -2.37 -23.01 -5.13
CA HIS A 347 -1.56 -22.55 -4.00
C HIS A 347 -1.36 -21.03 -4.03
N ASP A 348 -1.32 -20.41 -5.22
CA ASP A 348 -1.11 -18.96 -5.33
C ASP A 348 -2.16 -18.14 -4.56
N ALA A 349 -3.40 -18.62 -4.51
CA ALA A 349 -4.50 -17.97 -3.80
C ALA A 349 -4.91 -18.71 -2.51
N CYS A 350 -4.16 -19.74 -2.08
CA CYS A 350 -4.44 -20.58 -0.91
C CYS A 350 -5.81 -21.26 -0.95
N PHE A 351 -6.14 -21.95 -2.06
CA PHE A 351 -7.39 -22.69 -2.18
C PHE A 351 -7.45 -24.01 -1.35
N ASP A 352 -6.56 -24.21 -0.37
CA ASP A 352 -6.49 -25.44 0.42
C ASP A 352 -7.78 -25.75 1.22
N PRO A 353 -8.24 -27.02 1.28
CA PRO A 353 -9.42 -27.44 2.04
C PRO A 353 -9.44 -27.06 3.53
N ALA A 354 -8.29 -27.01 4.18
CA ALA A 354 -8.15 -26.65 5.59
C ALA A 354 -8.28 -25.13 5.83
N TRP A 355 -8.02 -24.31 4.80
CA TRP A 355 -7.85 -22.86 4.90
C TRP A 355 -8.90 -22.06 4.13
N ARG A 356 -10.09 -22.63 3.95
CA ARG A 356 -11.27 -22.04 3.27
C ARG A 356 -11.86 -20.83 4.01
N LYS A 357 -11.04 -19.88 4.45
CA LYS A 357 -11.45 -18.61 5.03
C LYS A 357 -10.98 -17.42 4.18
N ARG A 358 -11.91 -16.81 3.45
CA ARG A 358 -11.73 -15.68 2.51
C ARG A 358 -10.86 -14.55 3.06
N LYS A 359 -10.86 -14.31 4.36
CA LYS A 359 -10.07 -13.25 5.00
C LYS A 359 -8.55 -13.44 4.88
N GLY A 360 -8.08 -14.69 4.70
CA GLY A 360 -6.67 -15.02 4.50
C GLY A 360 -6.23 -15.20 3.04
N MET A 361 -7.17 -15.46 2.12
CA MET A 361 -6.90 -15.80 0.72
C MET A 361 -6.62 -14.56 -0.13
N LEU A 362 -5.89 -14.71 -1.24
CA LEU A 362 -5.71 -13.65 -2.25
C LEU A 362 -6.86 -13.65 -3.26
N CYS A 363 -7.30 -12.47 -3.65
CA CYS A 363 -8.36 -12.27 -4.63
C CYS A 363 -7.80 -11.88 -6.01
N ASN A 364 -8.62 -11.95 -7.05
CA ASN A 364 -8.24 -11.62 -8.42
C ASN A 364 -7.66 -10.20 -8.53
N ALA A 365 -8.19 -9.24 -7.76
CA ALA A 365 -7.65 -7.88 -7.73
C ALA A 365 -6.20 -7.81 -7.20
N ASP A 366 -5.81 -8.69 -6.27
CA ASP A 366 -4.42 -8.77 -5.80
C ASP A 366 -3.49 -9.20 -6.93
N PHE A 367 -3.91 -10.17 -7.74
CA PHE A 367 -3.12 -10.62 -8.89
C PHE A 367 -3.09 -9.57 -10.01
N GLU A 368 -4.23 -8.95 -10.33
CA GLU A 368 -4.33 -7.92 -11.37
C GLU A 368 -3.51 -6.65 -11.06
N GLU A 369 -3.20 -6.39 -9.78
CA GLU A 369 -2.29 -5.30 -9.39
C GLU A 369 -0.86 -5.54 -9.89
N TYR A 370 -0.38 -6.78 -9.83
CA TYR A 370 1.02 -7.13 -10.12
C TYR A 370 1.20 -7.83 -11.47
N TRP A 371 0.16 -8.44 -12.01
CA TRP A 371 0.18 -9.22 -13.25
C TRP A 371 -0.57 -8.50 -14.35
N ASN A 372 -0.13 -8.69 -15.60
CA ASN A 372 -0.81 -8.12 -16.76
C ASN A 372 -2.07 -8.94 -17.11
N GLY A 373 -3.08 -8.90 -16.23
CA GLY A 373 -4.28 -9.72 -16.26
C GLY A 373 -4.06 -11.16 -15.76
N LEU A 374 -5.16 -11.93 -15.70
CA LEU A 374 -5.18 -13.34 -15.25
C LEU A 374 -5.22 -14.35 -16.41
N TYR A 375 -5.85 -13.97 -17.52
CA TYR A 375 -5.95 -14.77 -18.74
C TYR A 375 -5.84 -13.86 -19.96
N GLY A 376 -5.56 -14.43 -21.13
CA GLY A 376 -5.48 -13.68 -22.39
C GLY A 376 -4.38 -14.17 -23.33
N GLY A 377 -4.40 -13.64 -24.55
CA GLY A 377 -3.51 -14.07 -25.63
C GLY A 377 -2.40 -13.07 -25.96
N VAL A 378 -1.20 -13.60 -26.24
CA VAL A 378 -0.03 -12.86 -26.72
C VAL A 378 0.35 -13.39 -28.10
N LEU A 379 0.61 -12.48 -29.03
CA LEU A 379 0.97 -12.79 -30.42
C LEU A 379 2.47 -12.60 -30.64
N PHE A 380 3.07 -13.49 -31.44
CA PHE A 380 4.47 -13.43 -31.87
C PHE A 380 4.51 -13.41 -33.41
N PRO A 381 4.36 -12.22 -34.03
CA PRO A 381 4.15 -12.11 -35.48
C PRO A 381 5.29 -12.68 -36.32
N ASP A 382 6.54 -12.42 -35.93
CA ASP A 382 7.72 -12.91 -36.65
C ASP A 382 7.86 -14.44 -36.63
N LYS A 383 7.06 -15.10 -35.80
CA LYS A 383 7.08 -16.55 -35.57
C LYS A 383 5.83 -17.25 -36.06
N ASN A 384 4.79 -16.51 -36.45
CA ASN A 384 3.45 -17.05 -36.69
C ASN A 384 2.98 -17.93 -35.51
N ALA A 385 3.22 -17.46 -34.27
CA ALA A 385 2.89 -18.19 -33.07
C ALA A 385 2.10 -17.32 -32.09
N ALA A 386 1.27 -17.95 -31.28
CA ALA A 386 0.52 -17.29 -30.22
C ALA A 386 0.53 -18.15 -28.96
N ILE A 387 0.47 -17.50 -27.81
CA ILE A 387 0.19 -18.15 -26.53
C ILE A 387 -1.11 -17.60 -25.99
N TYR A 388 -2.00 -18.49 -25.53
CA TYR A 388 -3.14 -18.10 -24.70
C TYR A 388 -2.96 -18.64 -23.29
N ARG A 389 -2.94 -17.72 -22.32
CA ARG A 389 -2.92 -18.04 -20.89
C ARG A 389 -4.35 -18.20 -20.38
N PHE A 390 -4.61 -19.34 -19.76
CA PHE A 390 -5.79 -19.60 -18.95
C PHE A 390 -5.52 -19.28 -17.47
N ASP A 391 -6.54 -18.77 -16.81
CA ASP A 391 -6.69 -18.86 -15.36
C ASP A 391 -7.60 -20.05 -15.08
N THR A 392 -7.01 -21.20 -14.76
CA THR A 392 -7.78 -22.41 -14.43
C THR A 392 -8.31 -22.39 -12.99
N CYS A 393 -8.02 -21.34 -12.23
CA CYS A 393 -8.49 -21.09 -10.86
C CYS A 393 -9.37 -19.82 -10.81
N ASP A 394 -10.15 -19.62 -11.87
CA ASP A 394 -11.05 -18.46 -12.06
C ASP A 394 -12.39 -18.70 -11.35
N PHE A 395 -12.33 -18.78 -10.02
CA PHE A 395 -13.47 -18.97 -9.12
C PHE A 395 -14.19 -17.65 -8.80
N TYR A 396 -15.47 -17.71 -8.44
CA TYR A 396 -16.29 -16.52 -8.14
C TYR A 396 -16.07 -15.99 -6.71
N GLU A 397 -15.63 -14.73 -6.61
CA GLU A 397 -15.19 -14.11 -5.35
C GLU A 397 -16.33 -13.53 -4.47
N GLY A 398 -17.60 -13.67 -4.84
CA GLY A 398 -18.73 -12.90 -4.28
C GLY A 398 -19.66 -13.64 -3.29
N GLY A 399 -19.13 -14.46 -2.39
CA GLY A 399 -19.92 -15.24 -1.42
C GLY A 399 -20.26 -14.52 -0.11
N THR A 400 -21.28 -15.03 0.60
CA THR A 400 -21.57 -14.66 1.99
C THR A 400 -20.68 -15.46 2.96
N GLY A 401 -19.95 -14.76 3.84
CA GLY A 401 -19.08 -15.35 4.85
C GLY A 401 -17.63 -15.56 4.40
N ASP A 402 -16.91 -16.44 5.10
CA ASP A 402 -15.48 -16.69 4.88
C ASP A 402 -15.22 -17.67 3.72
N LYS A 403 -16.10 -17.88 2.72
CA LYS A 403 -15.85 -18.88 1.65
C LYS A 403 -16.13 -18.33 0.25
N TYR A 404 -15.40 -18.82 -0.74
CA TYR A 404 -15.79 -18.71 -2.16
C TYR A 404 -17.14 -19.40 -2.36
N THR A 405 -18.06 -18.78 -3.10
CA THR A 405 -19.44 -19.27 -3.26
C THR A 405 -19.51 -20.62 -3.98
N ASP A 406 -18.54 -20.88 -4.85
CA ASP A 406 -18.46 -22.04 -5.72
C ASP A 406 -17.62 -23.19 -5.13
N GLY A 407 -16.89 -22.97 -4.03
CA GLY A 407 -16.27 -24.00 -3.21
C GLY A 407 -15.27 -24.89 -3.96
N TYR A 408 -14.03 -24.41 -4.11
CA TYR A 408 -12.88 -25.23 -4.51
C TYR A 408 -12.85 -26.57 -3.73
N SER A 409 -12.53 -27.66 -4.43
CA SER A 409 -12.28 -28.97 -3.83
C SER A 409 -11.23 -29.74 -4.63
N ASP A 410 -10.48 -30.62 -3.98
CA ASP A 410 -9.46 -31.46 -4.64
C ASP A 410 -10.06 -32.36 -5.75
N THR A 411 -11.36 -32.65 -5.67
CA THR A 411 -12.11 -33.39 -6.69
C THR A 411 -12.59 -32.54 -7.87
N ALA A 412 -12.45 -31.22 -7.80
CA ALA A 412 -12.77 -30.26 -8.87
C ALA A 412 -11.77 -29.08 -8.78
N PRO A 413 -10.49 -29.33 -9.14
CA PRO A 413 -9.37 -28.45 -8.81
C PRO A 413 -9.31 -27.15 -9.63
N GLY A 414 -10.24 -26.95 -10.58
CA GLY A 414 -10.24 -25.79 -11.43
C GLY A 414 -11.63 -25.40 -11.94
N ALA A 415 -11.70 -24.18 -12.47
CA ALA A 415 -12.90 -23.59 -13.02
C ALA A 415 -12.58 -22.49 -14.05
N PHE A 416 -13.52 -22.29 -14.99
CA PHE A 416 -13.54 -21.15 -15.89
C PHE A 416 -14.80 -20.30 -15.67
N SER A 417 -14.65 -18.99 -15.48
CA SER A 417 -15.79 -18.08 -15.43
C SER A 417 -16.38 -17.80 -16.81
N ALA A 418 -17.62 -17.30 -16.82
CA ALA A 418 -18.28 -16.83 -18.04
C ALA A 418 -17.44 -15.77 -18.80
N LYS A 419 -16.80 -14.86 -18.06
CA LYS A 419 -15.98 -13.77 -18.62
C LYS A 419 -14.76 -14.32 -19.36
N GLN A 420 -14.06 -15.28 -18.77
CA GLN A 420 -12.91 -15.90 -19.40
C GLN A 420 -13.29 -16.71 -20.64
N ILE A 421 -14.37 -17.50 -20.57
CA ILE A 421 -14.88 -18.28 -21.72
C ILE A 421 -15.24 -17.34 -22.87
N ASN A 422 -15.93 -16.24 -22.57
CA ASN A 422 -16.29 -15.24 -23.55
C ASN A 422 -15.05 -14.55 -24.16
N ALA A 423 -14.10 -14.12 -23.34
CA ALA A 423 -12.86 -13.48 -23.79
C ALA A 423 -12.03 -14.42 -24.69
N PHE A 424 -11.93 -15.70 -24.34
CA PHE A 424 -11.24 -16.69 -25.14
C PHE A 424 -11.92 -16.91 -26.50
N GLY A 425 -13.26 -17.02 -26.52
CA GLY A 425 -14.01 -17.14 -27.77
C GLY A 425 -13.81 -15.93 -28.69
N GLU A 426 -13.87 -14.71 -28.17
CA GLU A 426 -13.59 -13.49 -28.94
C GLU A 426 -12.14 -13.45 -29.44
N TRP A 427 -11.19 -13.88 -28.62
CA TRP A 427 -9.79 -13.93 -29.02
C TRP A 427 -9.56 -14.93 -30.18
N LEU A 428 -10.17 -16.11 -30.13
CA LEU A 428 -10.09 -17.12 -31.20
C LEU A 428 -10.72 -16.64 -32.52
N VAL A 429 -11.80 -15.86 -32.47
CA VAL A 429 -12.36 -15.20 -33.67
C VAL A 429 -11.30 -14.26 -34.29
N ASN A 430 -10.53 -13.59 -33.45
CA ASN A 430 -9.61 -12.55 -33.87
C ASN A 430 -8.20 -13.02 -34.26
N VAL A 431 -7.71 -14.13 -33.71
CA VAL A 431 -6.36 -14.63 -34.01
C VAL A 431 -6.18 -14.98 -35.50
N PRO A 432 -5.09 -14.53 -36.17
CA PRO A 432 -4.82 -14.89 -37.56
C PRO A 432 -4.63 -16.41 -37.74
N ARG A 433 -5.15 -16.99 -38.82
CA ARG A 433 -5.16 -18.47 -39.01
C ARG A 433 -3.83 -19.08 -39.44
N ASN A 434 -2.87 -18.24 -39.83
CA ASN A 434 -1.50 -18.67 -40.01
C ASN A 434 -0.77 -18.86 -38.67
N TYR A 435 -1.35 -18.47 -37.53
CA TYR A 435 -0.70 -18.61 -36.22
C TYR A 435 -0.94 -20.00 -35.62
N HIS A 436 0.10 -20.54 -35.01
CA HIS A 436 0.05 -21.77 -34.24
C HIS A 436 -0.12 -21.43 -32.76
N VAL A 437 -1.25 -21.82 -32.17
CA VAL A 437 -1.65 -21.41 -30.82
C VAL A 437 -1.22 -22.43 -29.78
N ALA A 438 -0.31 -22.08 -28.88
CA ALA A 438 -0.05 -22.83 -27.66
C ALA A 438 -0.96 -22.34 -26.52
N LEU A 439 -1.50 -23.27 -25.74
CA LEU A 439 -2.34 -22.99 -24.58
C LEU A 439 -1.53 -23.26 -23.32
N VAL A 440 -1.61 -22.39 -22.33
CA VAL A 440 -0.93 -22.56 -21.04
C VAL A 440 -1.86 -22.25 -19.89
N GLY A 441 -1.70 -22.96 -18.79
CA GLY A 441 -2.51 -22.85 -17.58
C GLY A 441 -1.89 -23.69 -16.48
N HIS A 442 -2.60 -23.83 -15.35
CA HIS A 442 -2.08 -24.58 -14.22
C HIS A 442 -2.72 -25.96 -14.09
N THR A 443 -4.04 -26.01 -14.02
CA THR A 443 -4.79 -27.24 -13.78
C THR A 443 -4.93 -28.07 -15.07
N PRO A 444 -4.67 -29.38 -15.04
CA PRO A 444 -4.93 -30.29 -16.16
C PRO A 444 -6.40 -30.37 -16.52
N LEU A 445 -6.70 -30.49 -17.81
CA LEU A 445 -8.06 -30.53 -18.36
C LEU A 445 -8.42 -31.93 -18.87
N GLY A 446 -9.72 -32.23 -18.95
CA GLY A 446 -10.24 -33.48 -19.53
C GLY A 446 -10.06 -34.73 -18.67
N LEU A 447 -9.73 -34.55 -17.38
CA LEU A 447 -9.59 -35.66 -16.42
C LEU A 447 -10.92 -35.94 -15.72
N SER A 448 -11.53 -37.10 -16.02
CA SER A 448 -12.84 -37.47 -15.47
C SER A 448 -12.87 -37.59 -13.94
N LYS A 449 -11.74 -37.93 -13.31
CA LYS A 449 -11.61 -38.02 -11.84
C LYS A 449 -11.51 -36.65 -11.17
N PHE A 450 -11.01 -35.66 -11.90
CA PHE A 450 -10.72 -34.31 -11.41
C PHE A 450 -11.21 -33.27 -12.42
N PRO A 451 -12.52 -33.21 -12.69
CA PRO A 451 -13.07 -32.35 -13.74
C PRO A 451 -12.87 -30.88 -13.41
N VAL A 452 -12.44 -30.10 -14.42
CA VAL A 452 -12.41 -28.65 -14.37
C VAL A 452 -13.78 -28.11 -14.78
N ARG A 453 -14.37 -27.25 -13.96
CA ARG A 453 -15.73 -26.75 -14.22
C ARG A 453 -15.76 -25.86 -15.45
N ASN A 454 -16.80 -26.02 -16.25
CA ASN A 454 -17.01 -25.32 -17.52
C ASN A 454 -15.94 -25.60 -18.61
N GLU A 455 -15.04 -26.59 -18.41
CA GLU A 455 -14.01 -26.94 -19.42
C GLU A 455 -14.62 -27.40 -20.76
N ASN A 456 -15.84 -27.94 -20.75
CA ASN A 456 -16.56 -28.35 -21.94
C ASN A 456 -16.82 -27.18 -22.90
N MET A 457 -17.04 -25.97 -22.37
CA MET A 457 -17.22 -24.77 -23.21
C MET A 457 -15.89 -24.35 -23.84
N ILE A 458 -14.79 -24.43 -23.11
CA ILE A 458 -13.43 -24.23 -23.64
C ILE A 458 -13.13 -25.25 -24.75
N SER A 459 -13.47 -26.52 -24.52
CA SER A 459 -13.28 -27.60 -25.50
C SER A 459 -14.05 -27.30 -26.78
N THR A 460 -15.33 -26.91 -26.65
CA THR A 460 -16.19 -26.58 -27.78
C THR A 460 -15.62 -25.41 -28.61
N LEU A 461 -15.12 -24.35 -27.95
CA LEU A 461 -14.50 -23.22 -28.63
C LEU A 461 -13.24 -23.63 -29.41
N ILE A 462 -12.40 -24.49 -28.82
CA ILE A 462 -11.19 -25.00 -29.47
C ILE A 462 -11.53 -25.86 -30.68
N GLU A 463 -12.47 -26.80 -30.57
CA GLU A 463 -12.86 -27.66 -31.69
C GLU A 463 -13.49 -26.84 -32.83
N GLY A 464 -14.28 -25.82 -32.51
CA GLY A 464 -14.78 -24.85 -33.49
C GLY A 464 -13.68 -24.06 -34.19
N PHE A 465 -12.68 -23.60 -33.43
CA PHE A 465 -11.52 -22.91 -34.00
C PHE A 465 -10.72 -23.83 -34.93
N LYS A 466 -10.42 -25.07 -34.51
CA LYS A 466 -9.69 -26.06 -35.32
C LYS A 466 -10.45 -26.47 -36.58
N SER A 467 -11.77 -26.58 -36.51
CA SER A 467 -12.61 -26.90 -37.67
C SER A 467 -12.92 -25.69 -38.56
N GLY A 468 -12.74 -24.46 -38.05
CA GLY A 468 -13.21 -23.24 -38.70
C GLY A 468 -14.74 -23.14 -38.71
N SER A 469 -15.44 -23.81 -37.81
CA SER A 469 -16.91 -23.81 -37.74
C SER A 469 -17.41 -22.83 -36.67
N PRO A 470 -18.55 -22.13 -36.89
CA PRO A 470 -19.14 -21.29 -35.85
C PRO A 470 -19.47 -22.11 -34.60
N VAL A 471 -19.27 -21.50 -33.43
CA VAL A 471 -19.59 -22.12 -32.14
C VAL A 471 -20.62 -21.29 -31.42
N THR A 472 -21.71 -21.93 -30.99
CA THR A 472 -22.71 -21.30 -30.12
C THR A 472 -22.54 -21.80 -28.69
N ILE A 473 -22.25 -20.88 -27.77
CA ILE A 473 -22.27 -21.13 -26.33
C ILE A 473 -23.66 -20.80 -25.80
N ASP A 474 -24.22 -21.74 -25.05
CA ASP A 474 -25.47 -21.59 -24.32
C ASP A 474 -25.16 -21.31 -22.85
N TRP A 475 -25.28 -20.05 -22.44
CA TRP A 475 -24.96 -19.61 -21.08
C TRP A 475 -25.91 -20.19 -20.04
N SER A 476 -27.09 -20.71 -20.44
CA SER A 476 -27.98 -21.42 -19.51
C SER A 476 -27.40 -22.75 -19.02
N LYS A 477 -26.40 -23.29 -19.72
CA LYS A 477 -25.67 -24.52 -19.35
C LYS A 477 -24.39 -24.24 -18.54
N LEU A 478 -24.11 -22.99 -18.22
CA LEU A 478 -22.92 -22.62 -17.45
C LEU A 478 -23.06 -23.12 -16.00
N GLY A 479 -22.14 -23.99 -15.58
CA GLY A 479 -22.00 -24.41 -14.20
C GLY A 479 -21.32 -23.33 -13.35
N GLN A 480 -21.12 -23.63 -12.07
CA GLN A 480 -20.32 -22.73 -11.21
C GLN A 480 -18.86 -22.71 -11.67
N PRO A 481 -18.18 -21.55 -11.71
CA PRO A 481 -18.64 -20.22 -11.31
C PRO A 481 -19.57 -19.59 -12.35
N ASN A 482 -20.67 -19.04 -11.86
CA ASN A 482 -21.63 -18.28 -12.66
C ASN A 482 -22.02 -17.00 -11.91
N ASP A 483 -21.50 -15.87 -12.39
CA ASP A 483 -21.76 -14.53 -11.82
C ASP A 483 -22.96 -13.82 -12.47
N GLY A 484 -23.67 -14.50 -13.39
CA GLY A 484 -24.79 -13.93 -14.13
C GLY A 484 -24.40 -12.87 -15.17
N SER A 485 -23.11 -12.68 -15.47
CA SER A 485 -22.65 -11.67 -16.44
C SER A 485 -23.11 -11.94 -17.87
N PHE A 486 -23.46 -13.20 -18.19
CA PHE A 486 -23.90 -13.61 -19.52
C PHE A 486 -25.16 -14.48 -19.43
N GLY A 487 -26.08 -14.28 -20.38
CA GLY A 487 -27.31 -15.04 -20.49
C GLY A 487 -27.67 -15.35 -21.95
N GLY A 488 -28.50 -16.37 -22.15
CA GLY A 488 -28.96 -16.78 -23.48
C GLY A 488 -27.88 -17.47 -24.32
N LEU A 489 -27.95 -17.27 -25.64
CA LEU A 489 -27.03 -17.89 -26.61
C LEU A 489 -26.06 -16.84 -27.17
N LYS A 490 -24.80 -17.21 -27.36
CA LYS A 490 -23.81 -16.41 -28.10
C LYS A 490 -23.08 -17.24 -29.14
N THR A 491 -23.04 -16.76 -30.38
CA THR A 491 -22.33 -17.42 -31.48
C THR A 491 -21.02 -16.71 -31.81
N PHE A 492 -19.92 -17.45 -31.79
CA PHE A 492 -18.58 -17.03 -32.19
C PHE A 492 -18.32 -17.45 -33.64
N ALA A 493 -18.13 -16.47 -34.54
CA ALA A 493 -18.03 -16.67 -35.98
C ALA A 493 -16.63 -17.11 -36.44
N MET A 494 -16.19 -18.31 -36.02
CA MET A 494 -14.85 -18.84 -36.35
C MET A 494 -14.64 -19.09 -37.85
N ASN A 495 -15.73 -19.23 -38.61
CA ASN A 495 -15.73 -19.47 -40.05
C ASN A 495 -15.26 -18.30 -40.90
N THR A 496 -15.15 -17.10 -40.32
CA THR A 496 -14.73 -15.89 -41.04
C THR A 496 -13.28 -15.93 -41.53
N LYS A 497 -12.43 -16.77 -40.94
CA LYS A 497 -11.00 -16.87 -41.29
C LYS A 497 -10.53 -18.28 -41.69
N GLY A 498 -11.39 -19.29 -41.55
CA GLY A 498 -11.06 -20.71 -41.79
C GLY A 498 -10.55 -21.44 -40.54
N ALA A 499 -10.02 -22.65 -40.74
CA ALA A 499 -9.50 -23.53 -39.69
C ALA A 499 -8.23 -22.97 -39.04
N GLY A 500 -8.17 -23.01 -37.71
CA GLY A 500 -7.01 -22.64 -36.90
C GLY A 500 -6.15 -23.83 -36.48
N VAL A 501 -4.98 -23.53 -35.90
CA VAL A 501 -4.02 -24.55 -35.45
C VAL A 501 -3.77 -24.38 -33.95
N VAL A 502 -3.93 -25.47 -33.19
CA VAL A 502 -3.60 -25.54 -31.76
C VAL A 502 -2.44 -26.50 -31.58
N VAL A 503 -1.37 -26.01 -30.96
CA VAL A 503 -0.12 -26.73 -30.71
C VAL A 503 -0.31 -27.77 -29.62
N GLY A 504 -0.90 -27.37 -28.50
CA GLY A 504 -1.03 -28.19 -27.31
C GLY A 504 -1.39 -27.35 -26.08
N TYR A 505 -1.69 -28.02 -24.99
CA TYR A 505 -1.90 -27.43 -23.67
C TYR A 505 -0.76 -27.83 -22.72
N PHE A 506 -0.10 -26.86 -22.10
CA PHE A 506 1.01 -27.08 -21.17
C PHE A 506 0.62 -26.57 -19.78
N CYS A 507 0.73 -27.45 -18.77
CA CYS A 507 0.25 -27.19 -17.43
C CYS A 507 1.08 -27.91 -16.35
N GLY A 508 0.71 -27.78 -15.07
CA GLY A 508 1.41 -28.36 -13.92
C GLY A 508 0.48 -29.10 -12.96
N HIS A 509 0.44 -28.69 -11.69
CA HIS A 509 -0.48 -29.08 -10.61
C HIS A 509 -0.24 -30.45 -9.95
N TRP A 510 0.04 -31.50 -10.73
CA TRP A 510 0.17 -32.87 -10.16
C TRP A 510 1.59 -33.25 -9.76
N HIS A 511 2.55 -32.34 -9.93
CA HIS A 511 3.96 -32.58 -9.65
C HIS A 511 4.46 -33.85 -10.36
N GLU A 512 4.05 -34.06 -11.60
CA GLU A 512 4.54 -35.17 -12.39
C GLU A 512 4.47 -34.85 -13.87
N GLN A 513 5.51 -35.23 -14.61
CA GLN A 513 5.47 -35.13 -16.05
C GLN A 513 4.60 -36.23 -16.65
N VAL A 514 3.43 -35.86 -17.20
CA VAL A 514 2.48 -36.79 -17.82
C VAL A 514 2.02 -36.24 -19.17
N GLU A 515 1.93 -37.12 -20.15
CA GLU A 515 1.30 -36.80 -21.44
C GLU A 515 -0.15 -37.25 -21.45
N GLY A 516 -1.05 -36.33 -21.77
CA GLY A 516 -2.49 -36.58 -21.87
C GLY A 516 -3.11 -35.90 -23.07
N ALA A 517 -4.43 -35.78 -23.04
CA ALA A 517 -5.19 -35.02 -24.00
C ALA A 517 -6.46 -34.48 -23.35
N PHE A 518 -6.95 -33.36 -23.88
CA PHE A 518 -8.25 -32.80 -23.58
C PHE A 518 -8.95 -32.51 -24.90
N GLY A 519 -10.06 -33.19 -25.16
CA GLY A 519 -10.64 -33.25 -26.50
C GLY A 519 -9.62 -33.78 -27.52
N THR A 520 -9.41 -33.05 -28.62
CA THR A 520 -8.40 -33.40 -29.63
C THR A 520 -7.06 -32.66 -29.46
N VAL A 521 -6.85 -31.99 -28.33
CA VAL A 521 -5.61 -31.24 -28.04
C VAL A 521 -4.68 -32.09 -27.18
N LYS A 522 -3.42 -32.21 -27.61
CA LYS A 522 -2.35 -32.82 -26.81
C LYS A 522 -2.11 -31.99 -25.56
N MET A 523 -2.09 -32.63 -24.40
CA MET A 523 -1.80 -32.00 -23.12
C MET A 523 -0.47 -32.54 -22.57
N ILE A 524 0.36 -31.66 -22.05
CA ILE A 524 1.62 -31.99 -21.38
C ILE A 524 1.57 -31.39 -19.97
N LEU A 525 1.48 -32.26 -18.98
CA LEU A 525 1.72 -31.91 -17.58
C LEU A 525 3.24 -31.88 -17.42
N CYS A 526 3.74 -30.74 -16.99
CA CYS A 526 5.15 -30.51 -16.72
C CYS A 526 5.45 -30.85 -15.26
N ASP A 527 6.66 -31.32 -15.01
CA ASP A 527 7.12 -31.67 -13.67
C ASP A 527 7.31 -30.42 -12.79
N VAL A 528 7.38 -30.67 -11.49
CA VAL A 528 7.46 -29.65 -10.43
C VAL A 528 8.80 -28.91 -10.42
N GLY A 529 8.77 -27.60 -10.15
CA GLY A 529 9.96 -26.73 -10.21
C GLY A 529 10.99 -26.95 -9.09
N PHE A 530 10.74 -27.88 -8.16
CA PHE A 530 11.58 -28.21 -7.01
C PHE A 530 11.83 -29.72 -6.86
N SER A 531 12.59 -30.14 -5.85
CA SER A 531 12.98 -31.55 -5.68
C SER A 531 11.82 -32.43 -5.19
N HIS A 532 11.57 -33.57 -5.87
CA HIS A 532 10.62 -34.60 -5.40
C HIS A 532 11.00 -35.26 -4.08
N THR A 533 12.31 -35.39 -3.85
CA THR A 533 12.82 -36.13 -2.70
C THR A 533 13.99 -35.38 -2.07
N ALA A 534 14.21 -35.62 -0.78
CA ALA A 534 15.37 -35.11 -0.06
C ALA A 534 16.71 -35.52 -0.72
N SER A 535 16.75 -36.60 -1.51
CA SER A 535 17.95 -37.07 -2.20
C SER A 535 18.36 -36.23 -3.41
N GLN A 536 17.42 -35.45 -3.98
CA GLN A 536 17.69 -34.55 -5.11
C GLN A 536 18.14 -33.16 -4.67
N VAL A 537 17.94 -32.82 -3.39
CA VAL A 537 18.32 -31.53 -2.80
C VAL A 537 19.82 -31.29 -2.94
N ASP A 538 20.20 -30.06 -3.32
CA ASP A 538 21.61 -29.67 -3.58
C ASP A 538 22.31 -30.53 -4.66
N THR A 539 21.55 -31.23 -5.53
CA THR A 539 22.07 -31.97 -6.68
C THR A 539 21.66 -31.31 -8.00
N PRO A 540 22.31 -31.64 -9.15
CA PRO A 540 21.88 -31.16 -10.46
C PRO A 540 20.41 -31.48 -10.82
N ASP A 541 19.74 -32.33 -10.04
CA ASP A 541 18.36 -32.79 -10.26
C ASP A 541 17.34 -32.10 -9.36
N GLU A 542 17.79 -31.14 -8.55
CA GLU A 542 16.94 -30.41 -7.60
C GLU A 542 15.79 -29.67 -8.29
N LEU A 543 15.94 -29.26 -9.55
CA LEU A 543 14.98 -28.44 -10.27
C LEU A 543 14.47 -29.15 -11.54
N ALA A 544 13.29 -28.79 -12.02
CA ALA A 544 12.82 -29.13 -13.35
C ALA A 544 12.21 -27.91 -14.07
N PHE A 545 12.57 -27.76 -15.34
CA PHE A 545 11.96 -26.82 -16.28
C PHE A 545 12.33 -27.18 -17.71
N TYR A 546 11.66 -26.55 -18.67
CA TYR A 546 11.64 -27.00 -20.06
C TYR A 546 11.97 -25.86 -21.03
N LYS A 547 12.73 -26.18 -22.07
CA LYS A 547 12.72 -25.42 -23.34
C LYS A 547 11.78 -26.13 -24.30
N ILE A 548 10.72 -25.47 -24.73
CA ILE A 548 9.76 -26.02 -25.70
C ILE A 548 9.89 -25.26 -27.01
N GLU A 549 10.24 -25.99 -28.07
CA GLU A 549 10.38 -25.49 -29.43
C GLU A 549 9.19 -25.91 -30.28
N VAL A 550 8.59 -24.95 -30.99
CA VAL A 550 7.48 -25.14 -31.91
C VAL A 550 7.97 -24.85 -33.32
N ASP A 551 8.06 -25.91 -34.12
CA ASP A 551 8.35 -25.83 -35.54
C ASP A 551 7.03 -25.70 -36.32
N THR A 552 6.69 -24.47 -36.71
CA THR A 552 5.44 -24.16 -37.42
C THR A 552 5.44 -24.69 -38.85
N ALA A 553 6.61 -24.85 -39.47
CA ALA A 553 6.74 -25.38 -40.82
C ALA A 553 6.46 -26.89 -40.86
N THR A 554 7.03 -27.65 -39.91
CA THR A 554 6.83 -29.11 -39.85
C THR A 554 5.69 -29.53 -38.90
N ARG A 555 5.05 -28.58 -38.22
CA ARG A 555 4.04 -28.81 -37.17
C ARG A 555 4.49 -29.82 -36.12
N LYS A 556 5.67 -29.54 -35.56
CA LYS A 556 6.32 -30.41 -34.58
C LYS A 556 6.69 -29.64 -33.32
N VAL A 557 6.40 -30.23 -32.17
CA VAL A 557 6.89 -29.79 -30.87
C VAL A 557 8.07 -30.66 -30.46
N THR A 558 9.14 -30.02 -30.00
CA THR A 558 10.28 -30.70 -29.37
C THR A 558 10.64 -29.97 -28.07
N SER A 559 10.77 -30.71 -26.99
CA SER A 559 11.14 -30.18 -25.68
C SER A 559 12.46 -30.77 -25.20
N LYS A 560 13.24 -29.92 -24.53
CA LYS A 560 14.46 -30.30 -23.81
C LYS A 560 14.30 -29.97 -22.34
N GLY A 561 14.41 -31.00 -21.49
CA GLY A 561 14.31 -30.87 -20.04
C GLY A 561 15.62 -30.45 -19.39
N VAL A 562 15.53 -29.63 -18.34
CA VAL A 562 16.62 -29.26 -17.45
C VAL A 562 16.40 -29.89 -16.07
N GLY A 563 17.48 -30.33 -15.43
CA GLY A 563 17.46 -31.04 -14.16
C GLY A 563 16.76 -32.39 -14.27
N HIS A 564 15.70 -32.63 -13.48
CA HIS A 564 14.95 -33.89 -13.53
C HIS A 564 13.83 -33.93 -14.59
N ALA A 565 13.56 -32.82 -15.28
CA ALA A 565 12.62 -32.78 -16.40
C ALA A 565 13.05 -33.72 -17.55
N ARG A 566 12.07 -34.38 -18.19
CA ARG A 566 12.30 -35.30 -19.32
C ARG A 566 11.95 -34.65 -20.66
N ASP A 567 12.76 -34.93 -21.68
CA ASP A 567 12.49 -34.54 -23.07
C ASP A 567 11.17 -35.13 -23.58
N PHE A 568 10.48 -34.42 -24.48
CA PHE A 568 9.31 -34.94 -25.19
C PHE A 568 9.21 -34.39 -26.62
N THR A 569 8.50 -35.08 -27.51
CA THR A 569 8.26 -34.62 -28.87
C THR A 569 6.96 -35.18 -29.45
N TYR A 570 6.24 -34.38 -30.22
CA TYR A 570 5.02 -34.81 -30.90
C TYR A 570 4.72 -33.91 -32.11
N ASN A 571 3.86 -34.40 -33.01
CA ASN A 571 3.29 -33.60 -34.10
C ASN A 571 1.89 -33.13 -33.72
N TYR A 572 1.44 -32.00 -34.28
CA TYR A 572 0.15 -31.39 -33.95
C TYR A 572 -0.63 -30.88 -35.17
#